data_AF-A0A7S0RPE2-F1
#
_entry.id   AF-A0A7S0RPE2-F1
#
_cell.length_a   1.000
_cell.length_b   1.000
_cell.length_c   1.000
_cell.angle_alpha   90.00
_cell.angle_beta   90.00
_cell.angle_gamma   90.00
#
_symmetry.space_group_name_H-M   'P 1'
#
loop_
_entity.id
_entity.type
_entity.pdbx_description
1 polymer ?
#
loop_
_entity_poly.entity_id
_entity_poly.type
_entity_poly.pdbx_seq_one_letter_code
_entity_poly.pdbx_strand_id
1 'polypeptide(L)'
;RIKLAQEQGDGAAASYNVRFEGNPGTGKTTIARHYSTFLKQLKVLPEKAVVVETAGAKLNHKGVGELERIMKEVKEAGGGVVFVDEAYQLTEERMGKQALDYILPLAEGLHSEHGPLV
;
A
#
# COMPACT_ATOMS: atom_id res chain seq x y z
N ARG A 1 22.12 0.41 17.08
CA ARG A 1 21.71 -0.76 16.27
C ARG A 1 20.49 -1.36 16.95
N ILE A 2 19.30 -1.19 16.38
CA ILE A 2 18.13 -1.98 16.75
C ILE A 2 18.07 -3.09 15.71
N LYS A 3 18.46 -4.31 16.12
CA LYS A 3 18.20 -5.54 15.36
C LYS A 3 16.75 -5.90 15.69
N LEU A 4 15.81 -5.54 14.82
CA LEU A 4 14.48 -6.16 14.84
C LEU A 4 14.40 -7.09 13.63
N ALA A 5 13.98 -8.33 13.89
CA ALA A 5 13.40 -9.28 12.95
C ALA A 5 14.29 -10.11 12.00
N GLN A 6 15.63 -10.10 12.09
CA GLN A 6 16.45 -11.03 11.30
C GLN A 6 16.81 -12.37 11.99
N GLU A 7 16.53 -12.55 13.29
CA GLU A 7 17.05 -13.70 14.05
C GLU A 7 15.98 -14.65 14.63
N GLN A 8 14.70 -14.48 14.30
CA GLN A 8 13.69 -15.49 14.66
C GLN A 8 13.03 -15.98 13.38
N GLY A 9 13.25 -17.26 13.08
CA GLY A 9 12.66 -18.00 11.97
C GLY A 9 11.16 -18.27 12.16
N ASP A 10 10.39 -17.21 12.38
CA ASP A 10 8.98 -17.14 12.06
C ASP A 10 8.85 -16.18 10.87
N GLY A 11 8.96 -16.75 9.67
CA GLY A 11 8.92 -16.04 8.39
C GLY A 11 7.54 -15.49 8.01
N ALA A 12 6.78 -14.94 8.97
CA ALA A 12 5.81 -13.92 8.65
C ALA A 12 6.59 -12.62 8.52
N ALA A 13 7.13 -12.38 7.32
CA ALA A 13 7.70 -11.09 6.96
C ALA A 13 6.71 -10.01 7.45
N ALA A 14 7.17 -9.11 8.32
CA ALA A 14 6.27 -8.18 9.00
C ALA A 14 5.58 -7.29 7.95
N SER A 15 4.28 -7.49 7.76
CA SER A 15 3.49 -6.65 6.87
C SER A 15 3.41 -5.24 7.44
N TYR A 16 3.79 -4.24 6.65
CA TYR A 16 3.66 -2.83 7.01
C TYR A 16 2.31 -2.23 6.59
N ASN A 17 1.42 -3.04 6.01
CA ASN A 17 0.08 -2.64 5.60
C ASN A 17 -0.73 -2.27 6.84
N VAL A 18 -1.43 -1.13 6.79
CA VAL A 18 -2.23 -0.63 7.91
C VAL A 18 -3.61 -0.20 7.45
N ARG A 19 -4.61 -0.39 8.30
CA ARG A 19 -5.97 0.11 8.10
C ARG A 19 -6.23 1.26 9.09
N PHE A 20 -6.59 2.42 8.56
CA PHE A 20 -7.06 3.54 9.39
C PHE A 20 -8.58 3.54 9.45
N GLU A 21 -9.13 3.50 10.66
CA GLU A 21 -10.58 3.49 10.90
C GLU A 21 -10.99 4.71 11.72
N GLY A 22 -12.16 5.27 11.43
CA GLY A 22 -12.72 6.41 12.14
C GLY A 22 -13.66 7.25 11.27
N ASN A 23 -14.40 8.15 11.90
CA ASN A 23 -15.37 9.02 11.23
C ASN A 23 -14.71 9.93 10.17
N PRO A 24 -15.47 10.44 9.18
CA PRO A 24 -14.98 11.48 8.27
C PRO A 24 -14.43 12.69 9.05
N GLY A 25 -13.35 13.30 8.55
CA GLY A 25 -12.73 14.47 9.18
C GLY A 25 -11.78 14.19 10.36
N THR A 26 -11.54 12.92 10.75
CA THR A 26 -10.62 12.58 11.86
C THR A 26 -9.13 12.55 11.48
N GLY A 27 -8.76 13.04 10.29
CA GLY A 27 -7.36 13.15 9.87
C GLY A 27 -6.71 11.86 9.39
N LYS A 28 -7.47 10.81 9.02
CA LYS A 28 -6.95 9.54 8.50
C LYS A 28 -5.97 9.73 7.33
N THR A 29 -6.35 10.55 6.35
CA THR A 29 -5.51 10.89 5.18
C THR A 29 -4.23 11.61 5.61
N THR A 30 -4.31 12.48 6.61
CA THR A 30 -3.13 13.15 7.18
C THR A 30 -2.16 12.12 7.77
N ILE A 31 -2.66 11.17 8.56
CA ILE A 31 -1.83 10.12 9.16
C ILE A 31 -1.21 9.22 8.07
N ALA A 32 -1.95 8.88 7.02
CA ALA A 32 -1.41 8.08 5.91
C ALA A 32 -0.17 8.72 5.26
N ARG A 33 -0.20 10.04 5.02
CA ARG A 33 0.97 10.77 4.51
C ARG A 33 2.14 10.72 5.49
N HIS A 34 1.90 10.91 6.79
CA HIS A 34 2.96 10.86 7.81
C HIS A 34 3.54 9.45 7.96
N TYR A 35 2.72 8.42 7.84
CA TYR A 35 3.16 7.02 7.91
C TYR A 35 4.18 6.70 6.82
N SER A 36 3.99 7.20 5.60
CA SER A 36 5.00 7.05 4.53
C SER A 36 6.35 7.68 4.90
N THR A 37 6.34 8.86 5.53
CA THR A 37 7.56 9.57 5.94
C THR A 37 8.25 8.80 7.05
N PHE A 38 7.48 8.25 7.99
CA PHE A 38 7.98 7.38 9.04
C PHE A 38 8.66 6.12 8.48
N LEU A 39 8.05 5.42 7.52
CA LEU A 39 8.65 4.25 6.88
C LEU A 39 9.95 4.56 6.12
N LYS A 40 10.05 5.74 5.50
CA LYS A 40 11.31 6.22 4.90
C LYS A 40 12.38 6.47 5.96
N GLN A 41 12.04 7.11 7.07
CA GLN A 41 12.97 7.36 8.18
C GLN A 41 13.50 6.06 8.82
N LEU A 42 12.65 5.03 8.90
CA LEU A 42 13.03 3.70 9.36
C LEU A 42 13.81 2.88 8.33
N LYS A 43 14.04 3.42 7.11
CA LYS A 43 14.70 2.74 5.99
C LYS A 43 13.96 1.46 5.53
N VAL A 44 12.66 1.37 5.81
CA VAL A 44 11.77 0.36 5.24
C VAL A 44 11.51 0.68 3.77
N LEU A 45 11.27 1.96 3.47
CA LEU A 45 11.13 2.48 2.12
C LEU A 45 12.37 3.32 1.73
N PRO A 46 12.80 3.28 0.46
CA PRO A 46 13.85 4.18 -0.02
C PRO A 46 13.37 5.63 -0.02
N GLU A 47 14.29 6.59 0.06
CA GLU A 47 13.96 8.02 0.07
C GLU A 47 13.15 8.43 -1.18
N LYS A 48 13.51 7.84 -2.33
CA LYS A 48 12.85 8.03 -3.63
C LYS A 48 11.48 7.35 -3.75
N ALA A 49 11.05 6.56 -2.77
CA ALA A 49 9.76 5.87 -2.81
C ALA A 49 8.60 6.88 -2.98
N VAL A 50 7.61 6.52 -3.79
CA VAL A 50 6.44 7.37 -4.06
C VAL A 50 5.31 7.06 -3.09
N VAL A 51 4.42 8.02 -2.91
CA VAL A 51 3.14 7.83 -2.22
C VAL A 51 2.06 8.10 -3.24
N VAL A 52 1.27 7.08 -3.55
CA VAL A 52 0.19 7.19 -4.51
C VAL A 52 -1.14 7.10 -3.77
N GLU A 53 -1.94 8.16 -3.87
CA GLU A 53 -3.28 8.22 -3.28
C GLU A 53 -4.33 7.89 -4.34
N THR A 54 -5.25 7.01 -3.99
CA THR A 54 -6.40 6.63 -4.80
C THR A 54 -7.63 6.46 -3.90
N ALA A 55 -8.78 6.21 -4.51
CA ALA A 55 -10.04 5.96 -3.80
C ALA A 55 -10.70 4.69 -4.31
N GLY A 56 -11.47 4.02 -3.45
CA GLY A 56 -12.25 2.82 -3.79
C GLY A 56 -13.14 3.06 -5.01
N ALA A 57 -13.84 4.20 -5.06
CA ALA A 57 -14.63 4.61 -6.21
C ALA A 57 -13.79 4.67 -7.50
N LYS A 58 -12.59 5.28 -7.48
CA LYS A 58 -11.74 5.37 -8.68
C LYS A 58 -11.33 3.98 -9.18
N LEU A 59 -11.00 3.09 -8.26
CA LEU A 59 -10.63 1.71 -8.57
C LEU A 59 -11.83 0.88 -9.07
N ASN A 60 -13.05 1.14 -8.58
CA ASN A 60 -14.27 0.53 -9.14
C ASN A 60 -14.50 0.95 -10.60
N HIS A 61 -14.28 2.23 -10.93
CA HIS A 61 -14.52 2.74 -12.28
C HIS A 61 -13.42 2.33 -13.27
N LYS A 62 -12.16 2.31 -12.84
CA LYS A 62 -11.01 2.09 -13.72
C LYS A 62 -10.42 0.68 -13.64
N GLY A 63 -10.74 -0.08 -12.58
CA GLY A 63 -10.32 -1.46 -12.37
C GLY A 63 -8.80 -1.65 -12.32
N VAL A 64 -8.37 -2.83 -12.77
CA VAL A 64 -6.98 -3.29 -12.77
C VAL A 64 -6.04 -2.35 -13.56
N GLY A 65 -6.52 -1.72 -14.64
CA GLY A 65 -5.66 -0.82 -15.43
C GLY A 65 -5.16 0.40 -14.66
N GLU A 66 -5.93 0.92 -13.70
CA GLU A 66 -5.42 1.99 -12.81
C GLU A 66 -4.40 1.43 -11.83
N LEU A 67 -4.56 0.20 -11.33
CA LEU A 67 -3.59 -0.45 -10.44
C LEU A 67 -2.26 -0.73 -11.14
N GLU A 68 -2.28 -1.23 -12.38
CA GLU A 68 -1.07 -1.44 -13.17
C GLU A 68 -0.29 -0.14 -13.38
N ARG A 69 -1.00 0.98 -13.62
CA ARG A 69 -0.38 2.31 -13.71
C ARG A 69 0.30 2.71 -12.40
N ILE A 70 -0.36 2.48 -11.27
CA ILE A 70 0.19 2.77 -9.93
C ILE A 70 1.40 1.88 -9.65
N MET A 71 1.33 0.58 -9.92
CA MET A 71 2.43 -0.36 -9.72
C MET A 71 3.65 -0.02 -10.55
N LYS A 72 3.46 0.44 -11.80
CA LYS A 72 4.56 0.95 -12.62
C LYS A 72 5.26 2.13 -11.97
N GLU A 73 4.51 3.10 -11.45
CA GLU A 73 5.04 4.27 -10.75
C GLU A 73 5.84 3.88 -9.50
N VAL A 74 5.30 2.96 -8.69
CA VAL A 74 5.97 2.37 -7.51
C VAL A 74 7.27 1.69 -7.92
N LYS A 75 7.25 0.89 -8.98
CA LYS A 75 8.43 0.15 -9.48
C LYS A 75 9.53 1.08 -9.94
N GLU A 76 9.20 2.13 -10.70
CA GLU A 76 10.16 3.14 -11.15
C GLU A 76 10.79 3.88 -9.95
N ALA A 77 10.00 4.14 -8.90
CA ALA A 77 10.46 4.68 -7.63
C ALA A 77 11.25 3.66 -6.77
N GLY A 78 11.24 2.38 -7.13
CA GLY A 78 11.89 1.28 -6.40
C GLY A 78 11.21 0.95 -5.07
N GLY A 79 9.93 1.27 -4.93
CA GLY A 79 9.11 1.06 -3.74
C GLY A 79 8.13 2.22 -3.52
N GLY A 80 7.15 2.01 -2.64
CA GLY A 80 6.12 3.02 -2.43
C GLY A 80 5.05 2.66 -1.41
N VAL A 81 4.19 3.64 -1.16
CA VAL A 81 2.95 3.48 -0.39
C VAL A 81 1.75 3.68 -1.30
N VAL A 82 0.79 2.77 -1.30
CA VAL A 82 -0.50 2.94 -2.00
C VAL A 82 -1.61 3.14 -0.99
N PHE A 83 -2.08 4.37 -0.87
CA PHE A 83 -3.18 4.71 0.02
C PHE A 83 -4.52 4.64 -0.73
N VAL A 84 -5.41 3.75 -0.29
CA VAL A 84 -6.76 3.60 -0.84
C VAL A 84 -7.77 4.17 0.15
N ASP A 85 -8.26 5.38 -0.12
CA ASP A 85 -9.37 5.94 0.65
C ASP A 85 -10.68 5.23 0.31
N GLU A 86 -11.59 5.13 1.28
CA GLU A 86 -12.90 4.47 1.12
C GLU A 86 -12.82 3.05 0.49
N ALA A 87 -11.76 2.29 0.82
CA ALA A 87 -11.49 0.97 0.23
C ALA A 87 -12.64 -0.06 0.35
N TYR A 88 -13.57 0.13 1.30
CA TYR A 88 -14.76 -0.73 1.44
C TYR A 88 -15.62 -0.76 0.17
N GLN A 89 -15.60 0.32 -0.62
CA GLN A 89 -16.32 0.43 -1.90
C GLN A 89 -15.87 -0.64 -2.91
N LEU A 90 -14.65 -1.17 -2.81
CA LEU A 90 -14.14 -2.21 -3.72
C LEU A 90 -14.97 -3.51 -3.70
N THR A 91 -15.69 -3.77 -2.62
CA THR A 91 -16.47 -5.01 -2.48
C THR A 91 -17.85 -4.96 -3.12
N GLU A 92 -18.30 -3.76 -3.51
CA GLU A 92 -19.66 -3.50 -4.00
C GLU A 92 -19.84 -3.87 -5.48
N GLU A 93 -18.77 -3.74 -6.28
CA GLU A 93 -18.85 -3.81 -7.75
C GLU A 93 -17.95 -4.92 -8.32
N ARG A 94 -18.33 -5.48 -9.48
CA ARG A 94 -17.56 -6.55 -10.16
C ARG A 94 -16.11 -6.14 -10.43
N MET A 95 -15.90 -4.91 -10.89
CA MET A 95 -14.56 -4.37 -11.17
C MET A 95 -13.75 -4.14 -9.90
N GLY A 96 -14.41 -3.79 -8.79
CA GLY A 96 -13.77 -3.67 -7.48
C GLY A 96 -13.26 -5.01 -6.95
N LYS A 97 -14.02 -6.10 -7.15
CA LYS A 97 -13.55 -7.45 -6.84
C LYS A 97 -12.31 -7.84 -7.64
N GLN A 98 -12.29 -7.55 -8.94
CA GLN A 98 -11.10 -7.81 -9.78
C GLN A 98 -9.88 -6.99 -9.33
N ALA A 99 -10.10 -5.74 -8.90
CA ALA A 99 -9.06 -4.91 -8.31
C ALA A 99 -8.54 -5.50 -6.99
N LEU A 100 -9.43 -6.05 -6.15
CA LEU A 100 -9.05 -6.72 -4.91
C LEU A 100 -8.24 -8.00 -5.18
N ASP A 101 -8.67 -8.82 -6.14
CA ASP A 101 -7.96 -10.04 -6.56
C ASP A 101 -6.55 -9.72 -7.09
N TYR A 102 -6.36 -8.54 -7.68
CA TYR A 102 -5.05 -8.06 -8.12
C TYR A 102 -4.18 -7.56 -6.95
N ILE A 103 -4.76 -6.84 -5.99
CA ILE A 103 -4.02 -6.27 -4.85
C ILE A 103 -3.62 -7.36 -3.85
N LEU A 104 -4.46 -8.37 -3.63
CA LEU A 104 -4.28 -9.33 -2.54
C LEU A 104 -2.91 -10.05 -2.60
N PRO A 105 -2.46 -10.60 -3.75
CA PRO A 105 -1.13 -11.21 -3.85
C PRO A 105 0.01 -10.20 -3.63
N LEU A 106 -0.19 -8.94 -4.02
CA LEU A 106 0.80 -7.86 -3.83
C LEU A 106 0.92 -7.48 -2.36
N ALA A 107 -0.19 -7.45 -1.63
CA ALA A 107 -0.23 -7.14 -0.20
C ALA A 107 0.37 -8.27 0.66
N GLU A 108 0.29 -9.51 0.18
CA GLU A 108 0.91 -10.69 0.81
C GLU A 108 2.43 -10.78 0.55
N GLY A 109 2.91 -10.18 -0.55
CA GLY A 109 4.32 -10.19 -0.95
C GLY A 109 5.09 -8.93 -0.55
N LEU A 110 5.91 -8.99 0.51
CA LEU A 110 6.73 -7.86 0.98
C LEU A 110 7.89 -7.46 0.06
N HIS A 111 8.27 -8.31 -0.89
CA HIS A 111 9.34 -8.07 -1.87
C HIS A 111 8.99 -8.70 -3.21
N SER A 112 8.81 -7.87 -4.24
CA SER A 112 8.60 -8.28 -5.63
C SER A 112 9.44 -7.40 -6.57
N GLU A 113 9.26 -7.55 -7.89
CA GLU A 113 9.85 -6.70 -8.93
C GLU A 113 9.59 -5.19 -8.75
N HIS A 114 8.69 -4.80 -7.84
CA HIS A 114 8.29 -3.43 -7.54
C HIS A 114 9.09 -2.79 -6.38
N GLY A 115 9.96 -3.55 -5.69
CA GLY A 115 10.59 -3.11 -4.44
C GLY A 115 9.67 -3.28 -3.23
N PRO A 116 10.01 -2.71 -2.05
CA PRO A 116 9.11 -2.71 -0.90
C PRO A 116 7.84 -1.89 -1.19
N LEU A 117 6.69 -2.54 -1.10
CA LEU A 117 5.37 -1.96 -1.31
C LEU A 117 4.56 -2.11 -0.02
N VAL A 118 3.88 -1.03 0.37
CA VAL A 118 3.09 -0.90 1.61
C VAL A 118 1.76 -0.19 1.34
#